data_AF-A0A2V5ULD4-F1
#
_entry.id   AF-A0A2V5ULD4-F1
#
_cell.length_a   1.000
_cell.length_b   1.000
_cell.length_c   1.000
_cell.angle_alpha   90.00
_cell.angle_beta   90.00
_cell.angle_gamma   90.00
#
_symmetry.space_group_name_H-M   'P 1'
#
loop_
_entity.id
_entity.type
_entity.pdbx_description
1 polymer ?
#
loop_
_entity_poly.entity_id
_entity_poly.type
_entity_poly.pdbx_seq_one_letter_code
_entity_poly.pdbx_strand_id
1 'polypeptide(L)' 'MHTILRLPDVKRSTGLSHSTIYLRIAQSTFPKPVSLGGRAVGWLEAEVQQWL' A
#
# COMPACT_ATOMS: atom_id res chain seq x y z
N MET A 1 7.04 -1.73 -16.43
CA MET A 1 7.80 -1.04 -15.35
C MET A 1 7.01 -1.20 -14.07
N HIS A 2 7.67 -1.49 -12.95
CA HIS A 2 6.97 -1.66 -11.66
C HIS A 2 7.06 -0.35 -10.87
N THR A 3 5.94 0.37 -10.75
CA THR A 3 5.84 1.57 -9.92
C THR A 3 5.61 1.18 -8.46
N ILE A 4 6.31 1.83 -7.53
CA ILE A 4 6.12 1.63 -6.10
C ILE A 4 5.46 2.88 -5.50
N LEU A 5 4.27 2.71 -4.94
CA LEU A 5 3.52 3.75 -4.25
C LEU A 5 3.97 3.85 -2.79
N ARG A 6 4.17 5.07 -2.30
CA ARG A 6 4.39 5.33 -0.87
C ARG A 6 3.06 5.50 -0.16
N LEU A 7 3.06 5.47 1.17
CA LEU A 7 1.83 5.59 1.96
C LEU A 7 0.95 6.82 1.56
N PRO A 8 1.50 8.02 1.30
CA PRO A 8 0.70 9.15 0.83
C PRO A 8 -0.01 8.89 -0.51
N ASP A 9 0.67 8.22 -1.45
CA ASP A 9 0.12 7.91 -2.77
C ASP A 9 -0.93 6.80 -2.69
N VAL A 10 -0.69 5.78 -1.87
CA VAL A 10 -1.68 4.73 -1.59
C VAL A 10 -2.95 5.33 -0.97
N LYS A 11 -2.82 6.25 -0.01
CA LYS A 11 -3.98 6.95 0.56
C LYS A 11 -4.73 7.76 -0.49
N ARG A 12 -4.02 8.46 -1.38
CA ARG A 12 -4.61 9.23 -2.48
C ARG A 12 -5.35 8.33 -3.47
N SER A 13 -4.76 7.19 -3.81
CA SER A 13 -5.33 6.24 -4.79
C SER A 13 -6.52 5.46 -4.23
N THR A 14 -6.49 5.08 -2.95
CA THR A 14 -7.51 4.21 -2.34
C THR A 14 -8.59 4.99 -1.57
N GLY A 15 -8.36 6.27 -1.28
CA GLY A 15 -9.21 7.07 -0.40
C GLY A 15 -9.21 6.62 1.07
N LEU A 16 -8.40 5.61 1.42
CA LEU A 16 -8.37 5.04 2.76
C LEU A 16 -7.50 5.86 3.72
N SER A 17 -7.90 5.87 4.98
CA SER A 17 -7.07 6.40 6.06
C SER A 17 -5.86 5.49 6.31
N HIS A 18 -4.81 6.05 6.92
CA HIS A 18 -3.61 5.28 7.31
C HIS A 18 -3.97 4.10 8.21
N SER A 19 -4.81 4.33 9.23
CA SER A 19 -5.28 3.29 10.15
C SER A 19 -6.07 2.20 9.42
N THR A 20 -6.92 2.56 8.45
CA THR A 20 -7.67 1.59 7.66
C THR A 20 -6.77 0.72 6.80
N ILE A 21 -5.71 1.30 6.20
CA ILE A 21 -4.73 0.55 5.42
C ILE A 21 -4.06 -0.51 6.32
N TYR A 22 -3.56 -0.12 7.49
CA TYR A 22 -2.90 -1.06 8.40
C TYR A 22 -3.86 -2.10 8.99
N LEU A 23 -5.11 -1.72 9.26
CA LEU A 23 -6.16 -2.66 9.67
C LEU A 23 -6.39 -3.72 8.60
N ARG A 24 -6.53 -3.32 7.33
CA ARG A 24 -6.73 -4.27 6.23
C ARG A 24 -5.50 -5.11 5.95
N ILE A 25 -4.28 -4.57 6.14
CA ILE A 25 -3.04 -5.35 6.10
C ILE A 25 -3.05 -6.42 7.20
N ALA A 26 -3.45 -6.08 8.42
CA ALA A 26 -3.57 -7.03 9.52
C ALA A 26 -4.65 -8.10 9.24
N GLN A 27 -5.74 -7.72 8.56
CA GLN A 27 -6.80 -8.63 8.11
C GLN A 27 -6.42 -9.42 6.84
N SER A 28 -5.24 -9.19 6.25
CA SER A 28 -4.83 -9.76 4.96
C SER A 28 -5.79 -9.44 3.79
N THR A 29 -6.53 -8.34 3.89
CA THR A 29 -7.50 -7.85 2.88
C THR A 29 -6.95 -6.66 2.08
N PHE A 30 -5.66 -6.36 2.20
CA PHE A 30 -4.97 -5.30 1.45
C PHE A 30 -3.56 -5.77 1.04
N PRO A 31 -3.02 -5.28 -0.08
CA PRO A 31 -1.66 -5.61 -0.51
C PRO A 31 -0.61 -5.38 0.58
N LYS A 32 0.33 -6.31 0.71
CA LYS A 32 1.38 -6.22 1.72
C LYS A 32 2.42 -5.18 1.29
N PRO A 33 2.91 -4.34 2.21
CA PRO A 33 4.00 -3.42 1.91
C PRO A 33 5.29 -4.18 1.63
N VAL A 34 5.99 -3.76 0.59
CA VAL A 34 7.35 -4.17 0.26
C VAL A 34 8.35 -3.24 0.97
N SER A 35 9.35 -3.83 1.60
CA SER A 35 10.46 -3.07 2.21
C SER A 35 11.37 -2.53 1.11
N LEU A 36 11.60 -1.21 1.10
CA LEU A 36 12.52 -0.55 0.17
C LEU A 36 13.89 -0.28 0.79
N GLY A 37 14.16 -0.87 1.96
CA GLY A 37 15.37 -0.66 2.74
C GLY A 37 15.19 0.34 3.89
N GLY A 38 15.93 0.12 4.97
CA GLY A 38 15.84 0.94 6.19
C GLY A 38 14.43 0.93 6.79
N ARG A 39 13.89 2.13 7.07
CA ARG A 39 12.52 2.33 7.61
C ARG A 39 11.49 2.62 6.53
N ALA A 40 11.85 2.43 5.26
CA ALA A 40 11.05 2.81 4.12
C ALA A 40 10.25 1.62 3.58
N VAL A 41 8.95 1.81 3.42
CA VAL A 41 8.04 0.81 2.81
C VAL A 41 7.29 1.41 1.63
N GLY A 42 6.80 0.56 0.74
CA GLY A 42 5.94 0.95 -0.36
C GLY A 42 5.09 -0.21 -0.84
N TRP A 43 4.15 0.04 -1.74
CA TRP A 43 3.26 -0.95 -2.31
C TRP A 43 3.44 -0.98 -3.82
N LEU A 44 3.32 -2.15 -4.43
CA LEU A 44 3.30 -2.23 -5.87
C LEU A 44 2.00 -1.58 -6.37
N GLU A 45 2.14 -0.62 -7.28
CA GLU A 45 0.99 0.07 -7.88
C GLU A 45 0.01 -0.93 -8.51
N ALA A 46 0.54 -1.94 -9.23
CA ALA A 46 -0.27 -2.98 -9.83
C ALA A 46 -1.10 -3.77 -8.80
N GLU A 47 -0.55 -4.07 -7.62
CA GLU A 47 -1.30 -4.77 -6.57
C GLU A 47 -2.37 -3.89 -5.94
N VAL A 48 -2.09 -2.60 -5.74
CA VAL A 48 -3.07 -1.63 -5.22
C VAL A 48 -4.19 -1.41 -6.22
N GLN A 49 -3.88 -1.34 -7.51
CA GLN A 49 -4.87 -1.23 -8.58
C GLN A 49 -5.68 -2.51 -8.76
N GLN A 50 -5.07 -3.68 -8.62
CA GLN A 50 -5.77 -4.97 -8.70
C GLN A 50 -6.71 -5.20 -7.49
N TRP A 51 -6.40 -4.59 -6.35
CA TRP A 51 -7.25 -4.64 -5.17
C TRP A 51 -8.49 -3.74 -5.25
N LEU A 52 -8.41 -2.62 -5.99
CA LEU A 52 -9.54 -1.72 -6.25
C LEU A 52 -10.58 -2.38 -7.16
#